data_AF-A0A955EQA7-F1
#
_entry.id   AF-A0A955EQA7-F1
#
_cell.length_a   1.000
_cell.length_b   1.000
_cell.length_c   1.000
_cell.angle_alpha   90.00
_cell.angle_beta   90.00
_cell.angle_gamma   90.00
#
_symmetry.space_group_name_H-M   'P 1'
#
loop_
_entity.id
_entity.type
_entity.pdbx_description
1 polymer ?
#
loop_
_entity_poly.entity_id
_entity_poly.type
_entity_poly.pdbx_seq_one_letter_code
_entity_poly.pdbx_strand_id
1 'polypeptide(L)'
;MQRRPEVPGGHRVLGRIAAVRWLAIAALGAVLLAGGGRAEAGAPPTNWTYRDRAHKFSLKMFKGFERVPLQPGEEENRGMVVRFADPKSKGQARGTYDVEVEVVKIDTVEGGVGGGVTTGGGNEGLPDGLPPEIARALRGYRPKSAWDATIVHALSVSGVEDDEMNELKDDPDKKIDSKDKPKIPGVLYKIERSVPSRFGDQISLFMVLAVFAKDNVEYGVYMTCGGKLRKSYESSFERIAKSFMWFDKKAEDIESRDCLDGVNISAKRRREIERGLVKGWDVVVSPKKNYVIVYNTNNGKNKLLAKIIAERIEAIREQVYEVQFPPSEPIEAVSIVRICKDRREYMSYGAPGGSAGYWSSGDEELVFYDASPSKKPDDDTLAVLYHEAFHQYIYYSVGNVAPHSWFNEGHGDYYAGAKYKGGKFKIEPFDWRVGTIKGAIVTGQRKVVKEENGRRQYDGNGGYTPLPDFVRFTQGEYYSYPGICYAQGWSLIYFLREIVPKNKKYNEKWGHILQVYFDTLKGEVKLDKDFGGFRPRPRKDDDDDDGDDGDDEDGGGDEGPGDGSPPDTPPGDGGDGGGDPDDPEAANSAPRPTGGFGPQAALDKAVNEAFKDVDWDEFEEAWREGTKRGK
;
A
#
# COMPACT_ATOMS: atom_id res chain seq x y z
N MET A 1 4.58 -2.09 -79.96
CA MET A 1 3.87 -3.38 -79.77
C MET A 1 4.89 -4.47 -79.44
N GLN A 2 5.06 -4.80 -78.16
CA GLN A 2 5.88 -5.93 -77.71
C GLN A 2 5.10 -6.70 -76.64
N ARG A 3 4.98 -8.01 -76.86
CA ARG A 3 4.29 -8.97 -75.99
C ARG A 3 5.08 -9.17 -74.70
N ARG A 4 4.38 -9.23 -73.55
CA ARG A 4 4.84 -9.91 -72.34
C ARG A 4 4.12 -11.26 -72.20
N PRO A 5 4.77 -12.30 -71.66
CA PRO A 5 4.20 -13.64 -71.54
C PRO A 5 3.32 -13.78 -70.30
N GLU A 6 2.24 -14.56 -70.43
CA GLU A 6 1.40 -15.01 -69.33
C GLU A 6 2.12 -16.10 -68.51
N VAL A 7 2.03 -16.01 -67.18
CA VAL A 7 2.43 -17.05 -66.23
C VAL A 7 1.16 -17.73 -65.72
N PRO A 8 1.01 -19.06 -65.83
CA PRO A 8 -0.14 -19.76 -65.27
C PRO A 8 0.15 -20.29 -63.84
N GLY A 9 -0.84 -20.15 -62.97
CA GLY A 9 -1.10 -21.10 -61.89
C GLY A 9 -0.53 -20.76 -60.50
N GLY A 10 -1.42 -20.45 -59.55
CA GLY A 10 -1.03 -20.30 -58.14
C GLY A 10 -2.16 -20.13 -57.12
N HIS A 11 -3.42 -20.49 -57.42
CA HIS A 11 -4.54 -20.25 -56.49
C HIS A 11 -5.42 -21.48 -56.25
N ARG A 12 -4.83 -22.65 -55.91
CA ARG A 12 -5.64 -23.77 -55.35
C ARG A 12 -5.03 -24.54 -54.17
N VAL A 13 -3.80 -24.23 -53.74
CA VAL A 13 -3.18 -24.94 -52.60
C VAL A 13 -3.33 -24.21 -51.25
N LEU A 14 -3.47 -22.88 -51.24
CA LEU A 14 -3.59 -22.10 -50.00
C LEU A 14 -4.96 -22.26 -49.29
N GLY A 15 -6.03 -22.57 -50.02
CA GLY A 15 -7.37 -22.73 -49.43
C GLY A 15 -7.52 -23.98 -48.55
N ARG A 16 -6.79 -25.06 -48.84
CA ARG A 16 -6.88 -26.31 -48.06
C ARG A 16 -6.07 -26.26 -46.76
N ILE A 17 -4.97 -25.50 -46.72
CA ILE A 17 -4.16 -25.33 -45.49
C ILE A 17 -4.86 -24.39 -44.49
N ALA A 18 -5.58 -23.37 -44.97
CA ALA A 18 -6.35 -22.46 -44.13
C ALA A 18 -7.56 -23.15 -43.47
N ALA A 19 -8.26 -24.03 -44.19
CA ALA A 19 -9.41 -24.77 -43.65
C ALA A 19 -9.02 -25.80 -42.57
N VAL A 20 -7.87 -26.47 -42.71
CA VAL A 20 -7.36 -27.43 -41.71
C VAL A 20 -6.88 -26.70 -40.45
N ARG A 21 -6.29 -25.50 -40.56
CA ARG A 21 -5.94 -24.66 -39.40
C ARG A 21 -7.18 -24.15 -38.66
N TRP A 22 -8.24 -23.77 -39.38
CA TRP A 22 -9.50 -23.33 -38.74
C TRP A 22 -10.22 -24.46 -38.00
N LEU A 23 -10.24 -25.68 -38.56
CA LEU A 23 -10.81 -26.85 -37.88
C LEU A 23 -9.98 -27.30 -36.66
N ALA A 24 -8.65 -27.19 -36.70
CA ALA A 24 -7.80 -27.46 -35.54
C ALA A 24 -7.96 -26.40 -34.43
N ILE A 25 -8.13 -25.13 -34.78
CA ILE A 25 -8.41 -24.04 -33.82
C ILE A 25 -9.81 -24.17 -33.23
N ALA A 26 -10.81 -24.55 -34.03
CA ALA A 26 -12.17 -24.80 -33.53
C ALA A 26 -12.25 -26.04 -32.63
N ALA A 27 -11.49 -27.10 -32.94
CA ALA A 27 -11.39 -28.29 -32.08
C ALA A 27 -10.62 -28.01 -30.77
N LEU A 28 -9.54 -27.21 -30.79
CA LEU A 28 -8.90 -26.72 -29.56
C LEU A 28 -9.82 -25.79 -28.77
N GLY A 29 -10.59 -24.95 -29.46
CA GLY A 29 -11.59 -24.07 -28.85
C GLY A 29 -12.71 -24.85 -28.17
N ALA A 30 -13.18 -25.95 -28.76
CA ALA A 30 -14.18 -26.84 -28.17
C ALA A 30 -13.64 -27.64 -26.97
N VAL A 31 -12.34 -28.01 -26.96
CA VAL A 31 -11.69 -28.65 -25.81
C VAL A 31 -11.39 -27.66 -24.68
N LEU A 32 -11.22 -26.37 -24.99
CA LEU A 32 -11.07 -25.29 -24.01
C LEU A 32 -12.43 -24.78 -23.46
N LEU A 33 -13.51 -24.87 -24.26
CA LEU A 33 -14.88 -24.50 -23.86
C LEU A 33 -15.67 -25.64 -23.22
N ALA A 34 -15.34 -26.89 -23.52
CA ALA A 34 -15.66 -28.02 -22.65
C ALA A 34 -14.73 -27.94 -21.44
N GLY A 35 -14.99 -26.95 -20.56
CA GLY A 35 -14.32 -26.80 -19.29
C GLY A 35 -14.50 -28.09 -18.51
N GLY A 36 -13.55 -29.02 -18.66
CA GLY A 36 -13.49 -30.21 -17.86
C GLY A 36 -13.44 -29.72 -16.43
N GLY A 37 -14.56 -29.89 -15.72
CA GLY A 37 -14.64 -29.55 -14.31
C GLY A 37 -13.48 -30.25 -13.67
N ARG A 38 -12.44 -29.49 -13.29
CA ARG A 38 -11.33 -30.04 -12.53
C ARG A 38 -12.02 -30.59 -11.29
N ALA A 39 -12.00 -31.92 -11.15
CA ALA A 39 -12.46 -32.57 -9.93
C ALA A 39 -11.87 -31.76 -8.78
N GLU A 40 -12.74 -31.25 -7.89
CA GLU A 40 -12.35 -30.43 -6.76
C GLU A 40 -11.26 -31.19 -6.02
N ALA A 41 -10.01 -30.77 -6.23
CA ALA A 41 -8.90 -31.37 -5.52
C ALA A 41 -9.16 -31.04 -4.06
N GLY A 42 -9.40 -32.06 -3.24
CA GLY A 42 -9.61 -31.87 -1.81
C GLY A 42 -8.46 -31.09 -1.18
N ALA A 43 -8.70 -30.50 -0.01
CA ALA A 43 -7.70 -29.65 0.63
C ALA A 43 -6.36 -30.39 0.82
N PRO A 44 -5.22 -29.69 0.70
CA PRO A 44 -3.91 -30.29 0.93
C PRO A 44 -3.81 -30.92 2.33
N PRO A 45 -2.93 -31.92 2.53
CA PRO A 45 -2.68 -32.46 3.86
C PRO A 45 -2.15 -31.40 4.85
N THR A 46 -2.64 -31.43 6.09
CA THR A 46 -2.26 -30.52 7.20
C THR A 46 -1.21 -31.11 8.14
N ASN A 47 -0.23 -31.86 7.62
CA ASN A 47 0.75 -32.58 8.44
C ASN A 47 2.05 -31.81 8.69
N TRP A 48 2.28 -30.71 7.97
CA TRP A 48 3.42 -29.81 8.19
C TRP A 48 3.20 -28.99 9.48
N THR A 49 4.26 -28.71 10.25
CA THR A 49 4.19 -27.84 11.42
C THR A 49 4.94 -26.56 11.12
N TYR A 50 4.25 -25.43 11.22
CA TYR A 50 4.86 -24.11 11.25
C TYR A 50 5.22 -23.74 12.69
N ARG A 51 6.40 -23.13 12.86
CA ARG A 51 6.88 -22.59 14.14
C ARG A 51 7.26 -21.15 13.90
N ASP A 52 6.65 -20.24 14.64
CA ASP A 52 7.02 -18.85 14.56
C ASP A 52 8.18 -18.55 15.50
N ARG A 53 9.30 -18.11 14.93
CA ARG A 53 10.52 -17.82 15.70
C ARG A 53 10.38 -16.56 16.57
N ALA A 54 9.56 -15.61 16.14
CA ALA A 54 9.43 -14.29 16.75
C ALA A 54 8.46 -14.31 17.94
N HIS A 55 7.34 -15.00 17.76
CA HIS A 55 6.24 -15.06 18.71
C HIS A 55 6.13 -16.42 19.40
N LYS A 56 7.06 -17.34 19.09
CA LYS A 56 7.24 -18.66 19.72
C LYS A 56 6.03 -19.59 19.67
N PHE A 57 4.97 -19.29 18.91
CA PHE A 57 3.85 -20.21 18.72
C PHE A 57 4.16 -21.28 17.66
N SER A 58 3.34 -22.33 17.63
CA SER A 58 3.34 -23.29 16.52
C SER A 58 1.94 -23.78 16.18
N LEU A 59 1.75 -24.23 14.94
CA LEU A 59 0.52 -24.90 14.50
C LEU A 59 0.79 -25.83 13.33
N LYS A 60 -0.10 -26.80 13.11
CA LYS A 60 -0.16 -27.56 11.87
C LYS A 60 -0.61 -26.66 10.74
N MET A 61 -0.13 -26.94 9.54
CA MET A 61 -0.36 -26.12 8.35
C MET A 61 -0.47 -26.99 7.11
N PHE A 62 -1.12 -26.45 6.08
CA PHE A 62 -1.21 -27.07 4.76
C PHE A 62 0.18 -27.23 4.13
N LYS A 63 0.44 -28.43 3.59
CA LYS A 63 1.67 -28.65 2.82
C LYS A 63 1.65 -27.83 1.52
N GLY A 64 2.63 -26.96 1.36
CA GLY A 64 2.82 -26.16 0.16
C GLY A 64 2.19 -24.77 0.20
N PHE A 65 1.53 -24.39 1.29
CA PHE A 65 1.18 -22.98 1.51
C PHE A 65 2.46 -22.16 1.71
N GLU A 66 2.48 -20.97 1.14
CA GLU A 66 3.62 -20.06 1.20
C GLU A 66 3.33 -18.98 2.25
N ARG A 67 4.32 -18.63 3.08
CA ARG A 67 4.20 -17.51 4.03
C ARG A 67 4.24 -16.23 3.21
N VAL A 68 3.24 -15.38 3.40
CA VAL A 68 3.17 -14.04 2.83
C VAL A 68 3.86 -13.10 3.82
N PRO A 69 4.86 -12.30 3.39
CA PRO A 69 5.40 -11.25 4.25
C PRO A 69 4.30 -10.26 4.61
N LEU A 70 4.35 -9.74 5.84
CA LEU A 70 3.39 -8.74 6.29
C LEU A 70 3.93 -7.35 5.99
N GLN A 71 3.05 -6.45 5.54
CA GLN A 71 3.38 -5.04 5.42
C GLN A 71 3.51 -4.43 6.83
N PRO A 72 4.66 -3.85 7.19
CA PRO A 72 4.76 -3.09 8.43
C PRO A 72 3.73 -1.96 8.42
N GLY A 73 3.12 -1.63 9.57
CA GLY A 73 2.41 -0.36 9.75
C GLY A 73 0.97 -0.22 9.22
N GLU A 74 0.48 -1.10 8.36
CA GLU A 74 -0.93 -1.03 7.94
C GLU A 74 -1.91 -1.25 9.11
N GLU A 75 -2.96 -0.44 9.18
CA GLU A 75 -4.00 -0.58 10.20
C GLU A 75 -4.67 -1.96 10.16
N GLU A 76 -4.81 -2.54 8.97
CA GLU A 76 -5.36 -3.87 8.73
C GLU A 76 -4.46 -5.00 9.27
N ASN A 77 -3.16 -4.73 9.45
CA ASN A 77 -2.19 -5.69 10.00
C ASN A 77 -2.02 -5.52 11.52
N ARG A 78 -2.86 -4.72 12.21
CA ARG A 78 -2.78 -4.49 13.66
C ARG A 78 -2.97 -5.78 14.46
N GLY A 79 -1.84 -6.38 14.81
CA GLY A 79 -1.76 -7.64 15.52
C GLY A 79 -1.52 -8.84 14.63
N MET A 80 -1.65 -8.75 13.30
CA MET A 80 -1.29 -9.88 12.45
C MET A 80 0.21 -10.15 12.55
N VAL A 81 0.56 -11.38 12.92
CA VAL A 81 1.95 -11.82 13.09
C VAL A 81 2.41 -12.74 11.98
N VAL A 82 1.48 -13.47 11.35
CA VAL A 82 1.76 -14.36 10.22
C VAL A 82 0.56 -14.46 9.28
N ARG A 83 0.82 -14.49 7.97
CA ARG A 83 -0.13 -14.83 6.89
C ARG A 83 0.43 -15.93 6.00
N PHE A 84 -0.42 -16.85 5.57
CA PHE A 84 -0.14 -17.86 4.56
C PHE A 84 -1.23 -17.86 3.50
N ALA A 85 -0.84 -18.13 2.26
CA ALA A 85 -1.77 -18.30 1.14
C ALA A 85 -1.48 -19.58 0.35
N ASP A 86 -2.51 -20.16 -0.26
CA ASP A 86 -2.35 -21.24 -1.24
C ASP A 86 -1.72 -20.68 -2.52
N PRO A 87 -0.49 -21.07 -2.91
CA PRO A 87 0.11 -20.58 -4.15
C PRO A 87 -0.61 -21.07 -5.42
N LYS A 88 -1.55 -22.01 -5.32
CA LYS A 88 -2.36 -22.46 -6.44
C LYS A 88 -3.69 -21.73 -6.56
N SER A 89 -4.10 -20.99 -5.54
CA SER A 89 -5.30 -20.18 -5.65
C SER A 89 -5.04 -19.13 -6.75
N LYS A 90 -5.98 -19.05 -7.69
CA LYS A 90 -5.81 -18.26 -8.92
C LYS A 90 -6.12 -16.80 -8.62
N GLY A 91 -5.36 -16.19 -7.69
CA GLY A 91 -5.42 -14.81 -7.22
C GLY A 91 -6.54 -13.98 -7.84
N GLN A 92 -7.61 -13.71 -7.09
CA GLN A 92 -8.76 -12.90 -7.52
C GLN A 92 -9.25 -13.13 -8.97
N ALA A 93 -9.23 -14.35 -9.49
CA ALA A 93 -10.12 -14.69 -10.60
C ALA A 93 -11.55 -14.35 -10.16
N ARG A 94 -12.33 -13.68 -11.03
CA ARG A 94 -13.71 -13.24 -10.75
C ARG A 94 -14.48 -14.30 -9.93
N GLY A 95 -14.84 -13.95 -8.70
CA GLY A 95 -15.73 -14.75 -7.86
C GLY A 95 -15.08 -15.82 -6.97
N THR A 96 -13.76 -15.84 -6.76
CA THR A 96 -13.12 -16.76 -5.80
C THR A 96 -12.20 -16.04 -4.82
N TYR A 97 -12.50 -16.12 -3.51
CA TYR A 97 -11.53 -15.80 -2.46
C TYR A 97 -10.44 -16.88 -2.41
N ASP A 98 -9.20 -16.41 -2.28
CA ASP A 98 -8.05 -17.27 -2.06
C ASP A 98 -8.17 -17.99 -0.70
N VAL A 99 -7.46 -19.11 -0.55
CA VAL A 99 -7.44 -19.83 0.73
C VAL A 99 -6.30 -19.28 1.55
N GLU A 100 -6.62 -18.69 2.70
CA GLU A 100 -5.64 -18.03 3.56
C GLU A 100 -5.69 -18.58 4.98
N VAL A 101 -4.55 -18.49 5.65
CA VAL A 101 -4.42 -18.76 7.09
C VAL A 101 -3.61 -17.63 7.70
N GLU A 102 -4.19 -16.96 8.67
CA GLU A 102 -3.58 -15.85 9.39
C GLU A 102 -3.52 -16.14 10.87
N VAL A 103 -2.53 -15.56 11.54
CA VAL A 103 -2.42 -15.55 12.99
C VAL A 103 -2.31 -14.10 13.44
N VAL A 104 -3.19 -13.70 14.33
CA VAL A 104 -3.15 -12.41 15.01
C VAL A 104 -2.73 -12.60 16.47
N LYS A 105 -2.00 -11.65 17.02
CA LYS A 105 -1.60 -11.50 18.42
C LYS A 105 -2.01 -10.11 18.87
N ILE A 106 -2.81 -10.03 19.92
CA ILE A 106 -3.23 -8.77 20.54
C ILE A 106 -2.78 -8.81 22.00
N ASP A 107 -2.06 -7.80 22.43
CA ASP A 107 -1.81 -7.57 23.85
C ASP A 107 -3.07 -6.89 24.42
N THR A 108 -3.69 -7.50 25.42
CA THR A 108 -4.86 -6.95 26.11
C THR A 108 -4.37 -6.27 27.39
N VAL A 109 -4.89 -5.10 27.73
CA VAL A 109 -4.51 -4.43 28.99
C VAL A 109 -5.64 -4.58 29.98
N GLU A 110 -5.31 -4.94 31.23
CA GLU A 110 -6.26 -4.96 32.34
C GLU A 110 -6.90 -3.58 32.49
N GLY A 111 -8.22 -3.50 32.34
CA GLY A 111 -8.99 -2.23 32.39
C GLY A 111 -9.80 -1.88 31.14
N GLY A 112 -9.87 -2.75 30.13
CA GLY A 112 -10.87 -2.67 29.05
C GLY A 112 -10.61 -1.62 27.96
N VAL A 113 -9.52 -0.87 28.06
CA VAL A 113 -8.99 -0.05 26.96
C VAL A 113 -7.73 -0.74 26.46
N GLY A 114 -7.88 -1.60 25.45
CA GLY A 114 -6.78 -2.40 24.91
C GLY A 114 -5.52 -1.56 24.69
N GLY A 115 -4.47 -1.85 25.46
CA GLY A 115 -3.14 -1.34 25.18
C GLY A 115 -2.65 -2.08 23.96
N GLY A 116 -2.81 -1.42 22.81
CA GLY A 116 -2.49 -2.02 21.53
C GLY A 116 -1.03 -2.47 21.43
N VAL A 117 -0.77 -3.23 20.38
CA VAL A 117 0.54 -3.28 19.73
C VAL A 117 1.09 -1.84 19.69
N THR A 118 2.28 -1.62 20.26
CA THR A 118 2.92 -0.31 20.45
C THR A 118 3.40 0.33 19.14
N THR A 119 2.52 0.45 18.16
CA THR A 119 2.68 1.30 16.99
C THR A 119 2.10 2.68 17.30
N GLY A 120 2.86 3.49 18.04
CA GLY A 120 2.98 4.98 17.99
C GLY A 120 1.75 5.92 17.91
N GLY A 121 0.50 5.45 17.98
CA GLY A 121 -0.69 6.26 17.69
C GLY A 121 -1.58 6.61 18.89
N GLY A 122 -1.03 6.74 20.11
CA GLY A 122 -1.83 7.01 21.32
C GLY A 122 -2.70 8.28 21.24
N ASN A 123 -3.69 8.38 22.15
CA ASN A 123 -4.70 9.44 22.27
C ASN A 123 -4.14 10.88 22.44
N GLU A 124 -2.84 11.06 22.53
CA GLU A 124 -2.20 12.34 22.77
C GLU A 124 -2.25 13.20 21.48
N GLY A 125 -2.95 14.33 21.55
CA GLY A 125 -2.89 15.40 20.54
C GLY A 125 -4.09 15.56 19.61
N LEU A 126 -5.22 14.89 19.86
CA LEU A 126 -6.48 15.29 19.21
C LEU A 126 -7.07 16.52 19.94
N PRO A 127 -7.54 17.55 19.23
CA PRO A 127 -8.19 18.70 19.85
C PRO A 127 -9.35 18.28 20.76
N ASP A 128 -9.42 18.88 21.94
CA ASP A 128 -10.57 18.72 22.83
C ASP A 128 -11.86 19.17 22.12
N GLY A 129 -12.96 18.43 22.34
CA GLY A 129 -14.27 18.77 21.79
C GLY A 129 -14.54 18.30 20.35
N LEU A 130 -13.68 17.47 19.75
CA LEU A 130 -14.03 16.80 18.49
C LEU A 130 -15.27 15.91 18.68
N PRO A 131 -16.25 15.97 17.76
CA PRO A 131 -17.36 15.03 17.75
C PRO A 131 -16.86 13.57 17.77
N PRO A 132 -17.48 12.67 18.55
CA PRO A 132 -17.01 11.29 18.72
C PRO A 132 -16.76 10.54 17.41
N GLU A 133 -17.55 10.80 16.38
CA GLU A 133 -17.44 10.23 15.04
C GLU A 133 -16.20 10.70 14.29
N ILE A 134 -15.84 11.99 14.37
CA ILE A 134 -14.62 12.55 13.77
C ILE A 134 -13.39 12.08 14.55
N ALA A 135 -13.49 12.09 15.87
CA ALA A 135 -12.44 11.54 16.73
C ALA A 135 -12.21 10.05 16.44
N ARG A 136 -13.25 9.27 16.16
CA ARG A 136 -13.15 7.85 15.78
C ARG A 136 -12.49 7.69 14.41
N ALA A 137 -12.90 8.48 13.41
CA ALA A 137 -12.30 8.46 12.08
C ALA A 137 -10.81 8.82 12.08
N LEU A 138 -10.40 9.77 12.93
CA LEU A 138 -9.01 10.21 13.05
C LEU A 138 -8.13 9.28 13.91
N ARG A 139 -8.72 8.49 14.82
CA ARG A 139 -7.97 7.57 15.71
C ARG A 139 -7.52 6.28 15.02
N GLY A 140 -8.12 5.95 13.87
CA GLY A 140 -7.96 4.65 13.23
C GLY A 140 -8.55 3.52 14.08
N TYR A 141 -9.06 2.47 13.46
CA TYR A 141 -9.64 1.36 14.21
C TYR A 141 -8.55 0.58 14.97
N ARG A 142 -8.62 0.53 16.30
CA ARG A 142 -7.72 -0.26 17.15
C ARG A 142 -8.46 -1.51 17.65
N PRO A 143 -8.07 -2.72 17.22
CA PRO A 143 -8.71 -3.92 17.72
C PRO A 143 -8.43 -4.07 19.22
N LYS A 144 -9.46 -4.38 20.00
CA LYS A 144 -9.34 -4.59 21.45
C LYS A 144 -9.10 -6.05 21.82
N SER A 145 -9.34 -6.96 20.89
CA SER A 145 -9.21 -8.40 21.04
C SER A 145 -8.78 -9.05 19.72
N ALA A 146 -8.31 -10.29 19.76
CA ALA A 146 -8.00 -11.06 18.56
C ALA A 146 -9.26 -11.34 17.72
N TRP A 147 -10.42 -11.47 18.37
CA TRP A 147 -11.72 -11.51 17.71
C TRP A 147 -11.95 -10.25 16.89
N ASP A 148 -11.85 -9.08 17.52
CA ASP A 148 -12.06 -7.77 16.89
C ASP A 148 -11.11 -7.55 15.69
N ALA A 149 -9.82 -7.86 15.86
CA ALA A 149 -8.82 -7.74 14.80
C ALA A 149 -9.19 -8.60 13.58
N THR A 150 -9.62 -9.83 13.83
CA THR A 150 -9.94 -10.78 12.77
C THR A 150 -11.26 -10.44 12.09
N ILE A 151 -12.28 -10.11 12.87
CA ILE A 151 -13.64 -9.89 12.36
C ILE A 151 -13.73 -8.56 11.62
N VAL A 152 -13.05 -7.50 12.07
CA VAL A 152 -13.01 -6.25 11.31
C VAL A 152 -12.27 -6.43 9.99
N HIS A 153 -11.16 -7.17 9.96
CA HIS A 153 -10.51 -7.51 8.68
C HIS A 153 -11.44 -8.31 7.76
N ALA A 154 -12.14 -9.31 8.32
CA ALA A 154 -13.06 -10.16 7.58
C ALA A 154 -14.32 -9.45 7.06
N LEU A 155 -14.90 -8.55 7.86
CA LEU A 155 -16.25 -8.02 7.66
C LEU A 155 -16.31 -6.54 7.28
N SER A 156 -15.22 -5.77 7.43
CA SER A 156 -15.15 -4.39 6.90
C SER A 156 -15.48 -4.32 5.41
N VAL A 157 -15.13 -5.38 4.67
CA VAL A 157 -15.44 -5.52 3.23
C VAL A 157 -16.93 -5.77 2.95
N SER A 158 -17.71 -6.12 3.97
CA SER A 158 -19.10 -6.57 3.84
C SER A 158 -20.15 -5.60 4.40
N GLY A 159 -19.74 -4.53 5.08
CA GLY A 159 -20.66 -3.53 5.62
C GLY A 159 -21.57 -4.04 6.75
N VAL A 160 -21.10 -5.03 7.52
CA VAL A 160 -21.84 -5.60 8.65
C VAL A 160 -21.91 -4.60 9.81
N GLU A 161 -23.09 -4.46 10.40
CA GLU A 161 -23.32 -3.59 11.56
C GLU A 161 -22.75 -4.19 12.86
N ASP A 162 -22.40 -3.34 13.82
CA ASP A 162 -21.74 -3.73 15.08
C ASP A 162 -22.57 -4.76 15.89
N ASP A 163 -23.90 -4.65 15.87
CA ASP A 163 -24.80 -5.53 16.63
C ASP A 163 -24.73 -6.98 16.13
N GLU A 164 -24.70 -7.18 14.81
CA GLU A 164 -24.56 -8.51 14.20
C GLU A 164 -23.18 -9.14 14.51
N MET A 165 -22.14 -8.32 14.66
CA MET A 165 -20.82 -8.81 15.09
C MET A 165 -20.81 -9.27 16.55
N ASN A 166 -21.54 -8.58 17.43
CA ASN A 166 -21.64 -8.94 18.84
C ASN A 166 -22.42 -10.25 19.04
N GLU A 167 -23.52 -10.45 18.30
CA GLU A 167 -24.27 -11.71 18.34
C GLU A 167 -23.40 -12.93 17.97
N LEU A 168 -22.56 -12.79 16.93
CA LEU A 168 -21.63 -13.84 16.53
C LEU A 168 -20.56 -14.15 17.58
N LYS A 169 -20.16 -13.15 18.36
CA LYS A 169 -19.12 -13.29 19.40
C LYS A 169 -19.62 -14.14 20.57
N ASP A 170 -20.89 -13.96 20.92
CA ASP A 170 -21.52 -14.57 22.09
C ASP A 170 -22.00 -16.01 21.85
N ASP A 171 -22.05 -16.47 20.59
CA ASP A 171 -22.45 -17.83 20.21
C ASP A 171 -21.30 -18.62 19.52
N PRO A 172 -20.27 -19.06 20.26
CA PRO A 172 -19.19 -19.86 19.68
C PRO A 172 -19.68 -21.27 19.34
N ASP A 173 -19.37 -21.74 18.12
CA ASP A 173 -19.72 -23.11 17.69
C ASP A 173 -19.14 -24.20 18.62
N LYS A 174 -17.92 -23.97 19.13
CA LYS A 174 -17.20 -25.00 19.86
C LYS A 174 -16.11 -24.45 20.78
N LYS A 175 -16.09 -24.95 22.02
CA LYS A 175 -14.90 -24.84 22.89
C LYS A 175 -13.80 -25.76 22.40
N ILE A 176 -12.58 -25.24 22.32
CA ILE A 176 -11.37 -25.98 21.93
C ILE A 176 -10.27 -25.75 22.96
N ASP A 177 -9.26 -26.62 22.95
CA ASP A 177 -8.05 -26.44 23.74
C ASP A 177 -6.85 -26.27 22.81
N SER A 178 -5.88 -25.48 23.22
CA SER A 178 -4.55 -25.48 22.62
C SER A 178 -3.83 -26.82 22.88
N LYS A 179 -2.68 -27.01 22.23
CA LYS A 179 -1.80 -28.18 22.40
C LYS A 179 -0.76 -27.99 23.50
N ASP A 180 -0.80 -26.88 24.21
CA ASP A 180 0.09 -26.59 25.34
C ASP A 180 -0.12 -27.58 26.51
N LYS A 181 0.85 -27.59 27.43
CA LYS A 181 0.80 -28.33 28.69
C LYS A 181 1.25 -27.39 29.82
N PRO A 182 0.33 -26.87 30.68
CA PRO A 182 -1.12 -27.10 30.66
C PRO A 182 -1.78 -26.53 29.40
N LYS A 183 -2.96 -27.07 29.05
CA LYS A 183 -3.75 -26.62 27.90
C LYS A 183 -4.31 -25.22 28.15
N ILE A 184 -4.39 -24.41 27.09
CA ILE A 184 -5.01 -23.09 27.13
C ILE A 184 -6.40 -23.22 26.51
N PRO A 185 -7.48 -22.84 27.22
CA PRO A 185 -8.82 -22.88 26.67
C PRO A 185 -8.96 -21.86 25.55
N GLY A 186 -9.76 -22.21 24.55
CA GLY A 186 -10.10 -21.33 23.44
C GLY A 186 -11.51 -21.60 22.92
N VAL A 187 -11.91 -20.76 21.98
CA VAL A 187 -13.22 -20.82 21.31
C VAL A 187 -13.00 -20.88 19.81
N LEU A 188 -13.86 -21.61 19.11
CA LEU A 188 -13.86 -21.76 17.67
C LEU A 188 -15.21 -21.33 17.10
N TYR A 189 -15.12 -20.53 16.05
CA TYR A 189 -16.24 -19.99 15.30
C TYR A 189 -16.14 -20.41 13.84
N LYS A 190 -17.29 -20.63 13.22
CA LYS A 190 -17.48 -20.97 11.81
C LYS A 190 -18.49 -20.00 11.24
N ILE A 191 -18.01 -19.18 10.32
CA ILE A 191 -18.80 -18.08 9.79
C ILE A 191 -18.94 -18.30 8.29
N GLU A 192 -20.16 -18.32 7.79
CA GLU A 192 -20.43 -18.31 6.35
C GLU A 192 -21.28 -17.08 6.02
N ARG A 193 -20.80 -16.24 5.11
CA ARG A 193 -21.43 -14.98 4.76
C ARG A 193 -21.41 -14.75 3.26
N SER A 194 -22.44 -14.06 2.77
CA SER A 194 -22.44 -13.50 1.43
C SER A 194 -21.85 -12.10 1.49
N VAL A 195 -20.79 -11.85 0.75
CA VAL A 195 -20.15 -10.54 0.69
C VAL A 195 -20.18 -10.00 -0.74
N PRO A 196 -20.34 -8.69 -0.93
CA PRO A 196 -20.25 -8.09 -2.25
C PRO A 196 -18.83 -8.26 -2.80
N SER A 197 -18.71 -8.73 -4.03
CA SER A 197 -17.45 -8.73 -4.76
C SER A 197 -17.21 -7.35 -5.39
N ARG A 198 -15.94 -7.08 -5.73
CA ARG A 198 -15.53 -5.89 -6.51
C ARG A 198 -16.23 -5.77 -7.88
N PHE A 199 -16.90 -6.81 -8.35
CA PHE A 199 -17.64 -6.84 -9.60
C PHE A 199 -19.17 -6.77 -9.42
N GLY A 200 -19.64 -6.53 -8.20
CA GLY A 200 -21.06 -6.37 -7.88
C GLY A 200 -21.85 -7.68 -7.71
N ASP A 201 -21.24 -8.84 -7.94
CA ASP A 201 -21.83 -10.14 -7.58
C ASP A 201 -21.63 -10.44 -6.09
N GLN A 202 -22.57 -11.18 -5.51
CA GLN A 202 -22.48 -11.69 -4.15
C GLN A 202 -21.68 -12.98 -4.15
N ILE A 203 -20.64 -13.07 -3.32
CA ILE A 203 -19.82 -14.27 -3.16
C ILE A 203 -19.93 -14.81 -1.75
N SER A 204 -20.15 -16.12 -1.63
CA SER A 204 -20.09 -16.78 -0.32
C SER A 204 -18.63 -16.89 0.12
N LEU A 205 -18.36 -16.45 1.34
CA LEU A 205 -17.10 -16.54 2.07
C LEU A 205 -17.33 -17.47 3.28
N PHE A 206 -16.45 -18.45 3.44
CA PHE A 206 -16.42 -19.33 4.60
C PHE A 206 -15.16 -19.09 5.41
N MET A 207 -15.33 -18.97 6.72
CA MET A 207 -14.28 -18.63 7.66
C MET A 207 -14.30 -19.55 8.88
N VAL A 208 -13.11 -19.85 9.39
CA VAL A 208 -12.93 -20.46 10.70
C VAL A 208 -12.01 -19.57 11.52
N LEU A 209 -12.45 -19.20 12.71
CA LEU A 209 -11.68 -18.38 13.65
C LEU A 209 -11.55 -19.14 14.97
N ALA A 210 -10.33 -19.29 15.45
CA ALA A 210 -10.05 -19.80 16.78
C ALA A 210 -9.37 -18.72 17.63
N VAL A 211 -9.92 -18.41 18.79
CA VAL A 211 -9.35 -17.43 19.73
C VAL A 211 -8.88 -18.13 21.00
N PHE A 212 -7.67 -17.82 21.43
CA PHE A 212 -7.05 -18.28 22.66
C PHE A 212 -6.61 -17.06 23.46
N ALA A 213 -6.79 -17.08 24.77
CA ALA A 213 -6.40 -15.97 25.66
C ALA A 213 -5.58 -16.51 26.85
N LYS A 214 -4.46 -15.86 27.16
CA LYS A 214 -3.60 -16.16 28.32
C LYS A 214 -2.72 -14.97 28.64
N ASP A 215 -2.54 -14.66 29.93
CA ASP A 215 -1.61 -13.66 30.44
C ASP A 215 -1.70 -12.31 29.71
N ASN A 216 -2.91 -11.75 29.59
CA ASN A 216 -3.12 -10.45 28.93
C ASN A 216 -2.68 -10.42 27.46
N VAL A 217 -2.69 -11.58 26.80
CA VAL A 217 -2.46 -11.70 25.37
C VAL A 217 -3.56 -12.58 24.80
N GLU A 218 -3.98 -12.27 23.58
CA GLU A 218 -4.86 -13.08 22.77
C GLU A 218 -4.20 -13.46 21.45
N TYR A 219 -4.36 -14.73 21.07
CA TYR A 219 -4.06 -15.20 19.72
C TYR A 219 -5.34 -15.56 18.99
N GLY A 220 -5.47 -15.07 17.77
CA GLY A 220 -6.50 -15.50 16.82
C GLY A 220 -5.86 -16.29 15.69
N VAL A 221 -6.37 -17.48 15.39
CA VAL A 221 -6.04 -18.25 14.18
C VAL A 221 -7.22 -18.17 13.25
N TYR A 222 -7.04 -17.42 12.16
CA TYR A 222 -8.07 -17.11 11.18
C TYR A 222 -7.80 -17.84 9.88
N MET A 223 -8.83 -18.46 9.29
CA MET A 223 -8.69 -19.18 8.04
C MET A 223 -9.89 -18.89 7.15
N THR A 224 -9.65 -18.62 5.87
CA THR A 224 -10.68 -18.21 4.92
C THR A 224 -10.63 -19.02 3.64
N CYS A 225 -11.79 -19.17 3.00
CA CYS A 225 -11.90 -19.59 1.61
C CYS A 225 -13.25 -19.16 1.03
N GLY A 226 -13.39 -19.14 -0.29
CA GLY A 226 -14.71 -19.03 -0.90
C GLY A 226 -15.63 -20.19 -0.47
N GLY A 227 -16.92 -19.94 -0.24
CA GLY A 227 -17.88 -20.92 0.31
C GLY A 227 -17.99 -22.21 -0.51
N LYS A 228 -17.74 -22.16 -1.82
CA LYS A 228 -17.64 -23.37 -2.67
C LYS A 228 -16.54 -24.34 -2.21
N LEU A 229 -15.49 -23.83 -1.56
CA LEU A 229 -14.37 -24.61 -1.04
C LEU A 229 -14.59 -25.09 0.40
N ARG A 230 -15.67 -24.66 1.09
CA ARG A 230 -15.97 -25.01 2.49
C ARG A 230 -15.84 -26.51 2.75
N LYS A 231 -16.54 -27.33 1.95
CA LYS A 231 -16.56 -28.80 2.12
C LYS A 231 -15.16 -29.43 2.06
N SER A 232 -14.26 -28.83 1.29
CA SER A 232 -12.89 -29.29 1.15
C SER A 232 -12.00 -28.85 2.32
N TYR A 233 -12.19 -27.63 2.84
CA TYR A 233 -11.25 -27.00 3.78
C TYR A 233 -11.69 -27.00 5.25
N GLU A 234 -12.98 -27.05 5.55
CA GLU A 234 -13.51 -26.91 6.92
C GLU A 234 -12.85 -27.85 7.94
N SER A 235 -12.80 -29.16 7.62
CA SER A 235 -12.19 -30.15 8.52
C SER A 235 -10.68 -29.96 8.70
N SER A 236 -10.02 -29.36 7.70
CA SER A 236 -8.59 -29.04 7.76
C SER A 236 -8.34 -27.79 8.60
N PHE A 237 -9.17 -26.76 8.44
CA PHE A 237 -9.13 -25.55 9.27
C PHE A 237 -9.32 -25.87 10.74
N GLU A 238 -10.33 -26.66 11.10
CA GLU A 238 -10.51 -27.11 12.48
C GLU A 238 -9.29 -27.85 13.04
N ARG A 239 -8.61 -28.64 12.20
CA ARG A 239 -7.42 -29.39 12.62
C ARG A 239 -6.23 -28.46 12.85
N ILE A 240 -6.08 -27.44 12.01
CA ILE A 240 -5.08 -26.37 12.16
C ILE A 240 -5.34 -25.62 13.47
N ALA A 241 -6.56 -25.12 13.69
CA ALA A 241 -6.94 -24.45 14.94
C ALA A 241 -6.65 -25.29 16.19
N LYS A 242 -7.10 -26.55 16.23
CA LYS A 242 -6.87 -27.48 17.37
C LYS A 242 -5.42 -27.89 17.56
N SER A 243 -4.53 -27.51 16.65
CA SER A 243 -3.10 -27.82 16.73
C SER A 243 -2.25 -26.66 17.23
N PHE A 244 -2.86 -25.48 17.44
CA PHE A 244 -2.18 -24.31 17.94
C PHE A 244 -1.52 -24.58 19.29
N MET A 245 -0.27 -24.19 19.41
CA MET A 245 0.52 -24.15 20.65
C MET A 245 0.97 -22.72 20.87
N TRP A 246 0.64 -22.18 22.03
CA TRP A 246 0.98 -20.83 22.45
C TRP A 246 2.49 -20.63 22.57
N PHE A 247 3.18 -21.62 23.15
CA PHE A 247 4.63 -21.59 23.30
C PHE A 247 5.24 -22.93 22.90
N ASP A 248 5.92 -22.95 21.76
CA ASP A 248 6.73 -24.05 21.28
C ASP A 248 8.21 -23.77 21.55
N LYS A 249 8.77 -24.44 22.56
CA LYS A 249 10.21 -24.42 22.88
C LYS A 249 11.11 -24.84 21.72
N LYS A 250 10.56 -25.49 20.68
CA LYS A 250 11.29 -25.86 19.46
C LYS A 250 11.28 -24.75 18.41
N ALA A 251 10.59 -23.64 18.64
CA ALA A 251 10.69 -22.45 17.81
C ALA A 251 12.06 -21.79 18.09
N GLU A 252 12.98 -21.98 17.14
CA GLU A 252 14.31 -21.37 17.17
C GLU A 252 14.22 -19.85 17.31
N ASP A 253 15.29 -19.23 17.81
CA ASP A 253 15.41 -17.77 17.82
C ASP A 253 15.59 -17.21 16.41
N ILE A 254 15.27 -15.94 16.28
CA ILE A 254 15.53 -15.20 15.03
C ILE A 254 17.04 -15.06 14.93
N GLU A 255 17.59 -15.55 13.81
CA GLU A 255 18.99 -15.34 13.51
C GLU A 255 19.20 -13.86 13.20
N SER A 256 20.09 -13.21 13.96
CA SER A 256 20.52 -11.87 13.62
C SER A 256 21.30 -11.89 12.30
N ARG A 257 21.22 -10.80 11.55
CA ARG A 257 21.92 -10.64 10.27
C ARG A 257 23.07 -9.67 10.41
N ASP A 258 24.30 -10.19 10.36
CA ASP A 258 25.53 -9.39 10.43
C ASP A 258 25.59 -8.27 9.38
N CYS A 259 24.94 -8.44 8.22
CA CYS A 259 24.91 -7.40 7.20
C CYS A 259 24.16 -6.12 7.64
N LEU A 260 23.32 -6.19 8.68
CA LEU A 260 22.64 -5.05 9.28
C LEU A 260 23.49 -4.34 10.34
N ASP A 261 24.69 -4.81 10.64
CA ASP A 261 25.55 -4.20 11.64
C ASP A 261 26.06 -2.81 11.22
N GLY A 262 25.88 -1.85 12.14
CA GLY A 262 26.23 -0.45 11.94
C GLY A 262 25.42 0.24 10.83
N VAL A 263 24.23 -0.26 10.52
CA VAL A 263 23.20 0.48 9.78
C VAL A 263 22.47 1.40 10.76
N ASN A 264 22.18 2.63 10.37
CA ASN A 264 21.49 3.62 11.22
C ASN A 264 19.97 3.35 11.31
N ILE A 265 19.60 2.22 11.90
CA ILE A 265 18.22 1.82 12.19
C ILE A 265 18.07 1.47 13.67
N SER A 266 16.91 1.72 14.25
CA SER A 266 16.63 1.36 15.64
C SER A 266 16.66 -0.16 15.85
N ALA A 267 16.88 -0.58 17.09
CA ALA A 267 16.86 -2.00 17.46
C ALA A 267 15.50 -2.64 17.13
N LYS A 268 14.41 -1.90 17.37
CA LYS A 268 13.04 -2.28 16.97
C LYS A 268 12.93 -2.52 15.47
N ARG A 269 13.37 -1.56 14.64
CA ARG A 269 13.29 -1.69 13.17
C ARG A 269 14.18 -2.81 12.64
N ARG A 270 15.37 -3.02 13.22
CA ARG A 270 16.22 -4.18 12.90
C ARG A 270 15.49 -5.49 13.18
N ARG A 271 14.90 -5.63 14.37
CA ARG A 271 14.12 -6.82 14.75
C ARG A 271 12.94 -7.03 13.81
N GLU A 272 12.22 -5.97 13.40
CA GLU A 272 11.14 -6.06 12.39
C GLU A 272 11.63 -6.62 11.06
N ILE A 273 12.76 -6.13 10.55
CA ILE A 273 13.36 -6.63 9.31
C ILE A 273 13.71 -8.11 9.46
N GLU A 274 14.46 -8.48 10.50
CA GLU A 274 14.90 -9.86 10.75
C GLU A 274 13.71 -10.82 10.94
N ARG A 275 12.64 -10.39 11.61
CA ARG A 275 11.36 -11.12 11.73
C ARG A 275 10.70 -11.36 10.38
N GLY A 276 10.80 -10.39 9.48
CA GLY A 276 10.28 -10.44 8.11
C GLY A 276 11.09 -11.31 7.16
N LEU A 277 12.30 -11.76 7.53
CA LEU A 277 13.15 -12.65 6.72
C LEU A 277 12.70 -14.11 6.82
N VAL A 278 11.49 -14.35 6.34
CA VAL A 278 10.90 -15.70 6.28
C VAL A 278 11.67 -16.59 5.31
N LYS A 279 11.43 -17.90 5.33
CA LYS A 279 12.10 -18.83 4.42
C LYS A 279 11.96 -18.36 2.96
N GLY A 280 13.09 -18.20 2.28
CA GLY A 280 13.13 -17.74 0.89
C GLY A 280 13.31 -16.23 0.74
N TRP A 281 13.38 -15.48 1.84
CA TRP A 281 13.73 -14.07 1.89
C TRP A 281 15.14 -13.86 2.41
N ASP A 282 15.78 -12.80 1.96
CA ASP A 282 17.14 -12.42 2.33
C ASP A 282 17.26 -10.88 2.30
N VAL A 283 18.39 -10.37 2.75
CA VAL A 283 18.64 -8.92 2.87
C VAL A 283 20.04 -8.56 2.40
N VAL A 284 20.18 -7.40 1.76
CA VAL A 284 21.47 -6.79 1.45
C VAL A 284 21.42 -5.31 1.81
N VAL A 285 22.54 -4.79 2.31
CA VAL A 285 22.68 -3.37 2.64
C VAL A 285 23.48 -2.69 1.53
N SER A 286 23.04 -1.49 1.16
CA SER A 286 23.75 -0.62 0.22
C SER A 286 25.15 -0.25 0.71
N PRO A 287 26.11 0.03 -0.20
CA PRO A 287 27.48 0.35 0.20
C PRO A 287 27.62 1.54 1.16
N LYS A 288 26.75 2.57 1.04
CA LYS A 288 26.76 3.74 1.95
C LYS A 288 25.80 3.59 3.13
N LYS A 289 25.14 2.43 3.26
CA LYS A 289 24.18 2.09 4.31
C LYS A 289 22.97 3.03 4.40
N ASN A 290 22.66 3.78 3.34
CA ASN A 290 21.44 4.60 3.30
C ASN A 290 20.19 3.75 3.00
N TYR A 291 20.40 2.54 2.47
CA TYR A 291 19.33 1.63 2.06
C TYR A 291 19.54 0.20 2.57
N VAL A 292 18.44 -0.43 3.00
CA VAL A 292 18.34 -1.86 3.27
C VAL A 292 17.40 -2.49 2.23
N ILE A 293 17.91 -3.45 1.47
CA ILE A 293 17.17 -4.12 0.40
C ILE A 293 16.72 -5.50 0.90
N VAL A 294 15.44 -5.64 1.21
CA VAL A 294 14.79 -6.88 1.62
C VAL A 294 14.18 -7.55 0.39
N TYR A 295 14.51 -8.79 0.11
CA TYR A 295 14.11 -9.39 -1.17
C TYR A 295 13.73 -10.86 -1.05
N ASN A 296 12.69 -11.27 -1.79
CA ASN A 296 12.43 -12.67 -2.02
C ASN A 296 13.54 -13.21 -2.92
N THR A 297 14.28 -14.21 -2.46
CA THR A 297 15.41 -14.79 -3.20
C THR A 297 15.00 -15.37 -4.56
N ASN A 298 13.75 -15.82 -4.71
CA ASN A 298 13.20 -16.45 -5.91
C ASN A 298 14.14 -17.53 -6.47
N ASN A 299 14.49 -18.52 -5.64
CA ASN A 299 15.50 -19.54 -5.95
C ASN A 299 16.86 -18.96 -6.37
N GLY A 300 17.24 -17.84 -5.76
CA GLY A 300 18.48 -17.11 -6.02
C GLY A 300 18.44 -16.13 -7.20
N LYS A 301 17.33 -16.04 -7.96
CA LYS A 301 17.18 -15.10 -9.10
C LYS A 301 17.38 -13.64 -8.66
N ASN A 302 16.72 -13.24 -7.58
CA ASN A 302 16.67 -11.84 -7.18
C ASN A 302 17.92 -11.38 -6.43
N LYS A 303 18.84 -12.29 -6.06
CA LYS A 303 20.07 -11.93 -5.35
C LYS A 303 20.97 -10.99 -6.16
N LEU A 304 21.07 -11.20 -7.47
CA LEU A 304 21.83 -10.31 -8.35
C LEU A 304 21.11 -8.96 -8.50
N LEU A 305 19.78 -8.98 -8.66
CA LEU A 305 18.95 -7.78 -8.76
C LEU A 305 19.09 -6.92 -7.49
N ALA A 306 18.98 -7.52 -6.30
CA ALA A 306 19.10 -6.81 -5.02
C ALA A 306 20.47 -6.12 -4.86
N LYS A 307 21.56 -6.77 -5.27
CA LYS A 307 22.90 -6.14 -5.29
C LYS A 307 22.99 -4.96 -6.27
N ILE A 308 22.44 -5.14 -7.47
CA ILE A 308 22.41 -4.08 -8.48
C ILE A 308 21.60 -2.87 -7.99
N ILE A 309 20.47 -3.11 -7.33
CA ILE A 309 19.67 -2.06 -6.71
C ILE A 309 20.46 -1.36 -5.61
N ALA A 310 21.05 -2.12 -4.69
CA ALA A 310 21.83 -1.60 -3.56
C ALA A 310 22.96 -0.65 -4.01
N GLU A 311 23.58 -0.92 -5.16
CA GLU A 311 24.58 -0.04 -5.77
C GLU A 311 23.97 1.13 -6.54
N ARG A 312 22.96 0.87 -7.38
CA ARG A 312 22.43 1.88 -8.31
C ARG A 312 21.54 2.91 -7.64
N ILE A 313 20.85 2.55 -6.56
CA ILE A 313 20.01 3.50 -5.82
C ILE A 313 20.87 4.58 -5.13
N GLU A 314 22.03 4.21 -4.60
CA GLU A 314 23.03 5.16 -4.08
C GLU A 314 23.59 6.04 -5.21
N ALA A 315 23.88 5.43 -6.36
CA ALA A 315 24.43 6.15 -7.50
C ALA A 315 23.44 7.15 -8.11
N ILE A 316 22.15 6.82 -8.24
CA ILE A 316 21.16 7.77 -8.78
C ILE A 316 20.87 8.89 -7.78
N ARG A 317 20.84 8.57 -6.47
CA ARG A 317 20.74 9.57 -5.42
C ARG A 317 21.85 10.60 -5.51
N GLU A 318 23.10 10.16 -5.52
CA GLU A 318 24.27 11.05 -5.57
C GLU A 318 24.39 11.81 -6.90
N GLN A 319 24.22 11.12 -8.04
CA GLN A 319 24.49 11.72 -9.35
C GLN A 319 23.35 12.60 -9.87
N VAL A 320 22.13 12.37 -9.38
CA VAL A 320 20.92 12.99 -9.95
C VAL A 320 20.09 13.66 -8.86
N TYR A 321 19.61 12.92 -7.86
CA TYR A 321 18.62 13.46 -6.93
C TYR A 321 19.20 14.57 -6.04
N GLU A 322 20.34 14.35 -5.39
CA GLU A 322 20.98 15.35 -4.52
C GLU A 322 21.48 16.57 -5.29
N VAL A 323 21.82 16.39 -6.57
CA VAL A 323 22.21 17.50 -7.46
C VAL A 323 21.01 18.38 -7.79
N GLN A 324 19.85 17.77 -8.07
CA GLN A 324 18.66 18.50 -8.52
C GLN A 324 17.79 18.98 -7.38
N PHE A 325 17.86 18.33 -6.23
CA PHE A 325 17.04 18.58 -5.05
C PHE A 325 17.91 18.47 -3.79
N PRO A 326 18.85 19.41 -3.58
CA PRO A 326 19.67 19.37 -2.38
C PRO A 326 18.78 19.44 -1.14
N PRO A 327 18.93 18.49 -0.20
CA PRO A 327 18.11 18.46 0.99
C PRO A 327 18.44 19.66 1.88
N SER A 328 17.46 20.14 2.66
CA SER A 328 17.69 21.25 3.59
C SER A 328 18.67 20.87 4.71
N GLU A 329 18.72 19.59 5.05
CA GLU A 329 19.49 19.00 6.15
C GLU A 329 19.96 17.59 5.73
N PRO A 330 21.01 17.03 6.36
CA PRO A 330 21.42 15.66 6.11
C PRO A 330 20.25 14.67 6.27
N ILE A 331 20.06 13.79 5.28
CA ILE A 331 19.06 12.72 5.37
C ILE A 331 19.69 11.56 6.15
N GLU A 332 19.31 11.42 7.41
CA GLU A 332 19.77 10.34 8.31
C GLU A 332 18.91 9.07 8.24
N ALA A 333 17.72 9.17 7.63
CA ALA A 333 16.79 8.07 7.48
C ALA A 333 17.38 6.96 6.60
N VAL A 334 17.33 5.72 7.11
CA VAL A 334 17.66 4.53 6.33
C VAL A 334 16.41 4.00 5.66
N SER A 335 16.46 4.00 4.34
CA SER A 335 15.34 3.65 3.48
C SER A 335 15.23 2.14 3.25
N ILE A 336 14.03 1.57 3.43
CA ILE A 336 13.79 0.16 3.13
C ILE A 336 13.28 0.00 1.70
N VAL A 337 13.83 -0.97 0.99
CA VAL A 337 13.44 -1.35 -0.36
C VAL A 337 13.10 -2.83 -0.38
N ARG A 338 11.86 -3.16 -0.75
CA ARG A 338 11.32 -4.52 -0.79
C ARG A 338 11.11 -5.00 -2.21
N ILE A 339 11.66 -6.16 -2.52
CA ILE A 339 11.53 -6.80 -3.83
C ILE A 339 10.74 -8.11 -3.68
N CYS A 340 9.48 -8.07 -4.07
CA CYS A 340 8.65 -9.25 -4.22
C CYS A 340 9.11 -10.07 -5.43
N LYS A 341 8.89 -11.38 -5.35
CA LYS A 341 9.23 -12.39 -6.35
C LYS A 341 8.59 -12.11 -7.70
N ASP A 342 7.31 -11.77 -7.67
CA ASP A 342 6.45 -11.57 -8.83
C ASP A 342 5.24 -10.70 -8.44
N ARG A 343 4.43 -10.34 -9.45
CA ARG A 343 3.23 -9.52 -9.26
C ARG A 343 2.23 -10.12 -8.28
N ARG A 344 2.17 -11.46 -8.15
CA ARG A 344 1.23 -12.11 -7.24
C ARG A 344 1.67 -11.89 -5.80
N GLU A 345 2.93 -12.16 -5.48
CA GLU A 345 3.45 -11.88 -4.13
C GLU A 345 3.33 -10.40 -3.78
N TYR A 346 3.58 -9.50 -4.74
CA TYR A 346 3.37 -8.06 -4.57
C TYR A 346 1.92 -7.70 -4.22
N MET A 347 0.94 -8.26 -4.93
CA MET A 347 -0.48 -8.03 -4.63
C MET A 347 -0.88 -8.64 -3.28
N SER A 348 -0.38 -9.84 -2.96
CA SER A 348 -0.61 -10.47 -1.65
C SER A 348 0.03 -9.71 -0.49
N TYR A 349 1.07 -8.93 -0.75
CA TYR A 349 1.73 -8.09 0.26
C TYR A 349 0.87 -6.89 0.70
N GLY A 350 -0.08 -6.44 -0.13
CA GLY A 350 -0.91 -5.25 0.13
C GLY A 350 -0.87 -4.21 -0.99
N ALA A 351 -0.21 -4.50 -2.12
CA ALA A 351 0.02 -3.49 -3.14
C ALA A 351 -1.26 -2.88 -3.76
N PRO A 352 -1.24 -1.57 -4.08
CA PRO A 352 -2.33 -0.91 -4.80
C PRO A 352 -2.62 -1.57 -6.15
N GLY A 353 -3.90 -1.80 -6.45
CA GLY A 353 -4.33 -2.39 -7.71
C GLY A 353 -3.85 -1.59 -8.93
N GLY A 354 -3.23 -2.26 -9.90
CA GLY A 354 -2.75 -1.64 -11.14
C GLY A 354 -1.36 -1.00 -11.06
N SER A 355 -0.72 -0.99 -9.90
CA SER A 355 0.65 -0.51 -9.71
C SER A 355 1.72 -1.58 -10.05
N ALA A 356 2.95 -1.11 -10.29
CA ALA A 356 4.14 -1.95 -10.43
C ALA A 356 5.11 -1.82 -9.25
N GLY A 357 5.01 -0.71 -8.52
CA GLY A 357 5.63 -0.44 -7.24
C GLY A 357 4.82 0.61 -6.48
N TYR A 358 5.16 0.83 -5.22
CA TYR A 358 4.73 1.99 -4.44
C TYR A 358 5.79 2.33 -3.40
N TRP A 359 5.82 3.58 -2.98
CA TRP A 359 6.47 4.01 -1.76
C TRP A 359 5.42 4.43 -0.72
N SER A 360 5.56 3.91 0.50
CA SER A 360 4.73 4.26 1.66
C SER A 360 5.53 5.11 2.63
N SER A 361 5.09 6.34 2.85
CA SER A 361 5.70 7.23 3.85
C SER A 361 5.47 6.74 5.28
N GLY A 362 4.32 6.12 5.55
CA GLY A 362 3.96 5.62 6.89
C GLY A 362 4.78 4.40 7.32
N ASP A 363 5.17 3.59 6.34
CA ASP A 363 5.93 2.35 6.55
C ASP A 363 7.42 2.53 6.26
N GLU A 364 7.78 3.70 5.72
CA GLU A 364 9.11 4.10 5.26
C GLU A 364 9.73 3.04 4.35
N GLU A 365 8.89 2.50 3.47
CA GLU A 365 9.24 1.37 2.63
C GLU A 365 8.80 1.59 1.18
N LEU A 366 9.72 1.29 0.28
CA LEU A 366 9.50 1.18 -1.16
C LEU A 366 9.29 -0.30 -1.49
N VAL A 367 8.19 -0.66 -2.13
CA VAL A 367 7.86 -2.05 -2.47
C VAL A 367 7.58 -2.17 -3.96
N PHE A 368 8.16 -3.18 -4.60
CA PHE A 368 7.87 -3.53 -5.99
C PHE A 368 8.19 -5.01 -6.23
N TYR A 369 7.97 -5.50 -7.44
CA TYR A 369 8.36 -6.85 -7.84
C TYR A 369 9.35 -6.86 -9.00
N ASP A 370 10.07 -7.96 -9.11
CA ASP A 370 10.83 -8.26 -10.32
C ASP A 370 9.85 -8.51 -11.48
N ALA A 371 9.63 -7.48 -12.29
CA ALA A 371 8.77 -7.55 -13.47
C ALA A 371 9.43 -8.34 -14.61
N SER A 372 10.71 -8.72 -14.47
CA SER A 372 11.43 -9.31 -15.57
C SER A 372 11.02 -10.76 -15.85
N PRO A 373 10.64 -11.08 -17.10
CA PRO A 373 10.48 -12.47 -17.51
C PRO A 373 11.83 -13.20 -17.56
N SER A 374 12.96 -12.47 -17.50
CA SER A 374 14.32 -13.02 -17.59
C SER A 374 15.02 -13.05 -16.24
N LYS A 375 16.18 -13.72 -16.14
CA LYS A 375 17.05 -13.68 -14.94
C LYS A 375 17.93 -12.43 -14.83
N LYS A 376 17.83 -11.50 -15.78
CA LYS A 376 18.59 -10.24 -15.77
C LYS A 376 17.65 -9.12 -15.36
N PRO A 377 18.10 -8.16 -14.54
CA PRO A 377 17.34 -6.92 -14.35
C PRO A 377 17.07 -6.32 -15.72
N ASP A 378 15.80 -6.04 -15.99
CA ASP A 378 15.42 -5.30 -17.18
C ASP A 378 15.17 -3.84 -16.85
N ASP A 379 15.02 -3.08 -17.93
CA ASP A 379 14.81 -1.66 -17.86
C ASP A 379 13.47 -1.32 -17.19
N ASP A 380 12.45 -2.18 -17.29
CA ASP A 380 11.14 -1.94 -16.66
C ASP A 380 11.20 -2.05 -15.13
N THR A 381 11.84 -3.10 -14.60
CA THR A 381 12.02 -3.28 -13.15
C THR A 381 12.84 -2.14 -12.55
N LEU A 382 13.88 -1.70 -13.26
CA LEU A 382 14.71 -0.59 -12.81
C LEU A 382 14.04 0.78 -13.01
N ALA A 383 13.18 0.93 -14.02
CA ALA A 383 12.38 2.14 -14.20
C ALA A 383 11.43 2.34 -13.00
N VAL A 384 10.77 1.28 -12.54
CA VAL A 384 9.95 1.30 -11.31
C VAL A 384 10.81 1.68 -10.11
N LEU A 385 11.98 1.06 -9.94
CA LEU A 385 12.90 1.44 -8.86
C LEU A 385 13.21 2.94 -8.86
N TYR A 386 13.61 3.52 -10.00
CA TYR A 386 13.99 4.93 -10.06
C TYR A 386 12.80 5.89 -9.91
N HIS A 387 11.60 5.44 -10.28
CA HIS A 387 10.36 6.17 -10.03
C HIS A 387 10.08 6.22 -8.51
N GLU A 388 9.98 5.06 -7.88
CA GLU A 388 9.60 4.98 -6.47
C GLU A 388 10.70 5.48 -5.52
N ALA A 389 11.98 5.28 -5.87
CA ALA A 389 13.12 5.78 -5.09
C ALA A 389 13.19 7.31 -5.10
N PHE A 390 12.66 7.95 -6.14
CA PHE A 390 12.53 9.40 -6.15
C PHE A 390 11.50 9.88 -5.13
N HIS A 391 10.33 9.24 -5.01
CA HIS A 391 9.33 9.58 -3.99
C HIS A 391 9.91 9.49 -2.58
N GLN A 392 10.61 8.39 -2.31
CA GLN A 392 11.30 8.19 -1.04
C GLN A 392 12.33 9.29 -0.76
N TYR A 393 13.18 9.61 -1.74
CA TYR A 393 14.19 10.64 -1.60
C TYR A 393 13.57 12.04 -1.40
N ILE A 394 12.62 12.45 -2.24
CA ILE A 394 12.09 13.81 -2.24
C ILE A 394 11.28 14.09 -0.96
N TYR A 395 10.62 13.07 -0.41
CA TYR A 395 9.94 13.16 0.88
C TYR A 395 10.90 13.61 1.98
N TYR A 396 12.02 12.91 2.17
CA TYR A 396 13.01 13.29 3.17
C TYR A 396 13.70 14.61 2.82
N SER A 397 13.98 14.85 1.54
CA SER A 397 14.65 16.07 1.07
C SER A 397 13.85 17.36 1.31
N VAL A 398 12.52 17.29 1.29
CA VAL A 398 11.61 18.43 1.59
C VAL A 398 11.35 18.55 3.09
N GLY A 399 11.61 17.49 3.86
CA GLY A 399 11.39 17.46 5.30
C GLY A 399 10.14 16.70 5.72
N ASN A 400 9.91 15.53 5.13
CA ASN A 400 8.80 14.60 5.42
C ASN A 400 7.44 15.10 4.93
N VAL A 401 7.44 15.79 3.78
CA VAL A 401 6.23 16.24 3.07
C VAL A 401 6.35 15.85 1.60
N ALA A 402 5.30 15.21 1.08
CA ALA A 402 5.22 14.90 -0.35
C ALA A 402 4.88 16.17 -1.15
N PRO A 403 5.61 16.48 -2.25
CA PRO A 403 5.21 17.55 -3.17
C PRO A 403 3.87 17.26 -3.85
N HIS A 404 3.26 18.28 -4.48
CA HIS A 404 2.12 18.09 -5.38
C HIS A 404 2.36 16.99 -6.41
N SER A 405 1.32 16.22 -6.74
CA SER A 405 1.42 15.06 -7.63
C SER A 405 1.99 15.39 -9.01
N TRP A 406 1.71 16.56 -9.60
CA TRP A 406 2.32 16.95 -10.89
C TRP A 406 3.85 16.97 -10.83
N PHE A 407 4.40 17.41 -9.70
CA PHE A 407 5.83 17.50 -9.45
C PHE A 407 6.36 16.14 -9.00
N ASN A 408 5.70 15.50 -8.04
CA ASN A 408 6.15 14.25 -7.45
C ASN A 408 6.13 13.10 -8.49
N GLU A 409 4.95 12.82 -9.06
CA GLU A 409 4.76 11.77 -10.07
C GLU A 409 5.43 12.11 -11.41
N GLY A 410 5.38 13.38 -11.79
CA GLY A 410 6.04 13.84 -13.02
C GLY A 410 7.54 13.62 -13.00
N HIS A 411 8.19 13.84 -11.84
CA HIS A 411 9.60 13.52 -11.65
C HIS A 411 9.85 12.02 -11.49
N GLY A 412 8.97 11.29 -10.78
CA GLY A 412 9.04 9.83 -10.71
C GLY A 412 9.13 9.22 -12.11
N ASP A 413 8.20 9.57 -13.00
CA ASP A 413 8.21 9.11 -14.39
C ASP A 413 9.39 9.66 -15.21
N TYR A 414 9.87 10.87 -14.89
CA TYR A 414 11.06 11.43 -15.54
C TYR A 414 12.31 10.60 -15.22
N TYR A 415 12.50 10.22 -13.96
CA TYR A 415 13.62 9.38 -13.53
C TYR A 415 13.42 7.89 -13.86
N ALA A 416 12.19 7.44 -14.09
CA ALA A 416 11.93 6.12 -14.68
C ALA A 416 12.64 5.94 -16.04
N GLY A 417 12.85 7.04 -16.78
CA GLY A 417 13.65 7.08 -18.00
C GLY A 417 15.18 7.00 -17.81
N ALA A 418 15.68 6.86 -16.58
CA ALA A 418 17.11 6.86 -16.30
C ALA A 418 17.81 5.55 -16.77
N LYS A 419 18.91 5.71 -17.50
CA LYS A 419 19.77 4.63 -18.00
C LYS A 419 21.14 4.70 -17.33
N TYR A 420 21.57 3.58 -16.76
CA TYR A 420 22.88 3.47 -16.12
C TYR A 420 23.90 2.79 -17.03
N LYS A 421 24.90 3.53 -17.51
CA LYS A 421 25.96 3.01 -18.39
C LYS A 421 27.31 3.63 -18.05
N GLY A 422 28.34 2.77 -17.91
CA GLY A 422 29.70 3.22 -17.64
C GLY A 422 29.84 3.99 -16.33
N GLY A 423 29.08 3.60 -15.30
CA GLY A 423 29.11 4.23 -13.98
C GLY A 423 28.31 5.54 -13.88
N LYS A 424 27.61 5.94 -14.95
CA LYS A 424 26.87 7.21 -15.00
C LYS A 424 25.42 7.02 -15.39
N PHE A 425 24.55 7.83 -14.78
CA PHE A 425 23.17 7.99 -15.21
C PHE A 425 23.03 8.97 -16.36
N LYS A 426 22.16 8.62 -17.31
CA LYS A 426 21.64 9.52 -18.33
C LYS A 426 20.12 9.36 -18.35
N ILE A 427 19.40 10.47 -18.33
CA ILE A 427 17.93 10.44 -18.42
C ILE A 427 17.53 10.51 -19.89
N GLU A 428 16.62 9.63 -20.28
CA GLU A 428 16.04 9.55 -21.62
C GLU A 428 14.50 9.66 -21.51
N PRO A 429 13.78 9.98 -22.60
CA PRO A 429 12.33 9.95 -22.59
C PRO A 429 11.78 8.61 -22.08
N PHE A 430 10.71 8.65 -21.29
CA PHE A 430 10.07 7.44 -20.77
C PHE A 430 8.96 6.99 -21.73
N ASP A 431 9.23 5.94 -22.50
CA ASP A 431 8.37 5.48 -23.60
C ASP A 431 6.92 5.18 -23.17
N TRP A 432 6.70 4.80 -21.92
CA TRP A 432 5.36 4.53 -21.38
C TRP A 432 4.43 5.75 -21.42
N ARG A 433 4.98 6.97 -21.42
CA ARG A 433 4.21 8.22 -21.34
C ARG A 433 4.11 8.95 -22.67
N VAL A 434 5.11 8.82 -23.54
CA VAL A 434 5.22 9.58 -24.80
C VAL A 434 3.97 9.44 -25.68
N GLY A 435 3.52 8.22 -25.93
CA GLY A 435 2.34 7.96 -26.76
C GLY A 435 1.06 8.52 -26.15
N THR A 436 0.86 8.30 -24.85
CA THR A 436 -0.32 8.74 -24.09
C THR A 436 -0.47 10.25 -24.11
N ILE A 437 0.58 11.01 -23.82
CA ILE A 437 0.49 12.48 -23.79
C ILE A 437 0.35 13.08 -25.19
N LYS A 438 1.01 12.52 -26.21
CA LYS A 438 0.81 12.95 -27.60
C LYS A 438 -0.64 12.75 -28.04
N GLY A 439 -1.25 11.61 -27.67
CA GLY A 439 -2.67 11.36 -27.88
C GLY A 439 -3.56 12.39 -27.19
N ALA A 440 -3.31 12.68 -25.91
CA ALA A 440 -4.09 13.66 -25.16
C ALA A 440 -4.00 15.08 -25.75
N ILE A 441 -2.81 15.51 -26.20
CA ILE A 441 -2.62 16.81 -26.88
C ILE A 441 -3.41 16.87 -28.19
N VAL A 442 -3.47 15.79 -28.96
CA VAL A 442 -4.26 15.72 -30.21
C VAL A 442 -5.76 15.83 -29.92
N THR A 443 -6.24 15.19 -28.85
CA THR A 443 -7.63 15.27 -28.41
C THR A 443 -8.02 16.67 -27.95
N GLY A 444 -7.08 17.44 -27.38
CA GLY A 444 -7.30 18.80 -26.90
C GLY A 444 -7.53 18.88 -25.38
N GLN A 445 -7.92 20.07 -24.90
CA GLN A 445 -8.22 20.29 -23.49
C GLN A 445 -9.49 19.53 -23.08
N ARG A 446 -9.46 18.91 -21.89
CA ARG A 446 -10.65 18.35 -21.25
C ARG A 446 -11.58 19.46 -20.80
N LYS A 447 -12.89 19.20 -20.84
CA LYS A 447 -13.89 20.15 -20.37
C LYS A 447 -14.21 19.90 -18.90
N VAL A 448 -14.40 20.98 -18.14
CA VAL A 448 -14.98 20.91 -16.80
C VAL A 448 -16.44 20.47 -16.94
N VAL A 449 -16.81 19.39 -16.26
CA VAL A 449 -18.18 18.86 -16.22
C VAL A 449 -18.91 19.21 -14.94
N LYS A 450 -18.17 19.48 -13.86
CA LYS A 450 -18.71 19.86 -12.57
C LYS A 450 -17.69 20.72 -11.83
N GLU A 451 -18.15 21.76 -11.15
CA GLU A 451 -17.36 22.58 -10.24
C GLU A 451 -18.13 22.72 -8.92
N GLU A 452 -17.51 22.30 -7.81
CA GLU A 452 -18.13 22.31 -6.49
C GLU A 452 -17.06 22.60 -5.44
N ASN A 453 -17.29 23.59 -4.58
CA ASN A 453 -16.34 24.01 -3.53
C ASN A 453 -14.92 24.29 -4.06
N GLY A 454 -14.83 24.89 -5.26
CA GLY A 454 -13.55 25.19 -5.92
C GLY A 454 -12.83 23.98 -6.53
N ARG A 455 -13.40 22.77 -6.43
CA ARG A 455 -12.87 21.57 -7.09
C ARG A 455 -13.52 21.38 -8.45
N ARG A 456 -12.71 21.10 -9.46
CA ARG A 456 -13.15 20.89 -10.85
C ARG A 456 -13.05 19.43 -11.24
N GLN A 457 -14.16 18.86 -11.67
CA GLN A 457 -14.21 17.56 -12.30
C GLN A 457 -14.18 17.71 -13.82
N TYR A 458 -13.33 16.92 -14.48
CA TYR A 458 -13.14 16.95 -15.93
C TYR A 458 -13.77 15.74 -16.61
N ASP A 459 -14.19 15.89 -17.87
CA ASP A 459 -14.73 14.80 -18.69
C ASP A 459 -13.71 13.66 -18.91
N GLY A 460 -14.19 12.47 -19.25
CA GLY A 460 -13.32 11.30 -19.50
C GLY A 460 -12.77 11.21 -20.93
N ASN A 461 -12.81 12.28 -21.73
CA ASN A 461 -12.66 12.23 -23.19
C ASN A 461 -11.22 11.99 -23.69
N GLY A 462 -10.26 11.73 -22.80
CA GLY A 462 -8.88 11.45 -23.18
C GLY A 462 -8.03 12.66 -23.55
N GLY A 463 -8.53 13.89 -23.36
CA GLY A 463 -7.78 15.12 -23.51
C GLY A 463 -6.79 15.38 -22.36
N TYR A 464 -6.02 16.46 -22.43
CA TYR A 464 -5.17 16.92 -21.31
C TYR A 464 -5.90 17.93 -20.42
N THR A 465 -5.50 18.02 -19.16
CA THR A 465 -6.03 19.04 -18.22
C THR A 465 -5.31 20.37 -18.48
N PRO A 466 -5.98 21.54 -18.49
CA PRO A 466 -5.28 22.82 -18.56
C PRO A 466 -4.19 22.94 -17.48
N LEU A 467 -3.00 23.44 -17.87
CA LEU A 467 -1.86 23.56 -16.95
C LEU A 467 -2.13 24.37 -15.67
N PRO A 468 -2.87 25.51 -15.68
CA PRO A 468 -3.13 26.25 -14.44
C PRO A 468 -3.91 25.42 -13.40
N ASP A 469 -4.80 24.55 -13.85
CA ASP A 469 -5.55 23.65 -12.98
C ASP A 469 -4.70 22.44 -12.59
N PHE A 470 -4.01 21.83 -13.56
CA PHE A 470 -3.22 20.61 -13.37
C PHE A 470 -2.14 20.74 -12.28
N VAL A 471 -1.44 21.88 -12.23
CA VAL A 471 -0.39 22.09 -11.21
C VAL A 471 -0.94 22.33 -9.79
N ARG A 472 -2.26 22.49 -9.65
CA ARG A 472 -2.97 22.70 -8.38
C ARG A 472 -3.84 21.52 -7.98
N PHE A 473 -3.80 20.43 -8.74
CA PHE A 473 -4.55 19.23 -8.40
C PHE A 473 -4.16 18.71 -7.02
N THR A 474 -5.17 18.46 -6.20
CA THR A 474 -5.03 17.57 -5.05
C THR A 474 -4.65 16.17 -5.53
N GLN A 475 -4.10 15.37 -4.62
CA GLN A 475 -3.74 13.98 -4.92
C GLN A 475 -4.94 13.17 -5.45
N GLY A 476 -6.13 13.37 -4.87
CA GLY A 476 -7.35 12.70 -5.31
C GLY A 476 -7.79 13.12 -6.73
N GLU A 477 -7.69 14.40 -7.08
CA GLU A 477 -7.98 14.87 -8.45
C GLU A 477 -6.99 14.29 -9.46
N TYR A 478 -5.71 14.23 -9.11
CA TYR A 478 -4.68 13.63 -9.94
C TYR A 478 -4.94 12.14 -10.23
N TYR A 479 -5.24 11.35 -9.18
CA TYR A 479 -5.52 9.92 -9.33
C TYR A 479 -6.93 9.59 -9.80
N SER A 480 -7.82 10.57 -9.96
CA SER A 480 -9.12 10.35 -10.60
C SER A 480 -8.97 9.96 -12.08
N TYR A 481 -7.84 10.30 -12.70
CA TYR A 481 -7.55 9.99 -14.10
C TYR A 481 -6.06 9.69 -14.33
N PRO A 482 -5.54 8.61 -13.73
CA PRO A 482 -4.11 8.43 -13.54
C PRO A 482 -3.38 8.32 -14.88
N GLY A 483 -3.88 7.54 -15.84
CA GLY A 483 -3.19 7.30 -17.11
C GLY A 483 -2.72 8.58 -17.82
N ILE A 484 -3.59 9.60 -17.91
CA ILE A 484 -3.26 10.89 -18.53
C ILE A 484 -2.55 11.84 -17.57
N CYS A 485 -2.92 11.88 -16.28
CA CYS A 485 -2.26 12.78 -15.33
C CYS A 485 -0.77 12.44 -15.16
N TYR A 486 -0.42 11.15 -15.08
CA TYR A 486 0.97 10.69 -15.10
C TYR A 486 1.70 11.12 -16.37
N ALA A 487 1.11 10.87 -17.55
CA ALA A 487 1.73 11.23 -18.82
C ALA A 487 1.90 12.75 -18.99
N GLN A 488 0.94 13.54 -18.51
CA GLN A 488 1.00 14.99 -18.52
C GLN A 488 2.06 15.51 -17.54
N GLY A 489 2.09 15.00 -16.31
CA GLY A 489 3.10 15.33 -15.30
C GLY A 489 4.51 15.06 -15.81
N TRP A 490 4.75 13.86 -16.34
CA TRP A 490 6.00 13.50 -17.00
C TRP A 490 6.39 14.50 -18.08
N SER A 491 5.47 14.83 -18.99
CA SER A 491 5.78 15.71 -20.12
C SER A 491 6.08 17.15 -19.69
N LEU A 492 5.41 17.65 -18.63
CA LEU A 492 5.65 18.97 -18.08
C LEU A 492 7.04 19.04 -17.45
N ILE A 493 7.41 18.04 -16.65
CA ILE A 493 8.75 17.93 -16.07
C ILE A 493 9.81 17.80 -17.17
N TYR A 494 9.59 16.95 -18.16
CA TYR A 494 10.52 16.80 -19.28
C TYR A 494 10.67 18.12 -20.07
N PHE A 495 9.58 18.84 -20.34
CA PHE A 495 9.63 20.15 -20.98
C PHE A 495 10.47 21.14 -20.17
N LEU A 496 10.20 21.27 -18.87
CA LEU A 496 10.92 22.17 -17.97
C LEU A 496 12.40 21.82 -17.80
N ARG A 497 12.77 20.53 -17.83
CA ARG A 497 14.16 20.08 -17.64
C ARG A 497 14.97 19.99 -18.93
N GLU A 498 14.35 19.57 -20.03
CA GLU A 498 15.07 19.20 -21.25
C GLU A 498 14.84 20.14 -22.42
N ILE A 499 13.73 20.89 -22.44
CA ILE A 499 13.38 21.77 -23.56
C ILE A 499 13.62 23.24 -23.19
N VAL A 500 13.09 23.67 -22.05
CA VAL A 500 13.21 25.05 -21.56
C VAL A 500 14.66 25.52 -21.49
N PRO A 501 15.61 24.78 -20.87
CA PRO A 501 16.99 25.25 -20.74
C PRO A 501 17.73 25.38 -22.08
N LYS A 502 17.31 24.64 -23.11
CA LYS A 502 17.92 24.66 -24.45
C LYS A 502 17.38 25.80 -25.32
N ASN A 503 16.25 26.40 -24.96
CA ASN A 503 15.68 27.55 -25.65
C ASN A 503 15.87 28.80 -24.79
N LYS A 504 16.75 29.72 -25.23
CA LYS A 504 17.09 30.94 -24.47
C LYS A 504 15.84 31.75 -24.04
N LYS A 505 14.87 31.94 -24.93
CA LYS A 505 13.63 32.69 -24.63
C LYS A 505 12.81 31.98 -23.55
N TYR A 506 12.69 30.65 -23.64
CA TYR A 506 11.94 29.88 -22.63
C TYR A 506 12.70 29.85 -21.30
N ASN A 507 14.02 29.69 -21.32
CA ASN A 507 14.83 29.64 -20.11
C ASN A 507 14.74 30.95 -19.31
N GLU A 508 14.79 32.10 -19.99
CA GLU A 508 14.61 33.41 -19.36
C GLU A 508 13.24 33.54 -18.67
N LYS A 509 12.18 32.98 -19.26
CA LYS A 509 10.81 33.07 -18.72
C LYS A 509 10.49 32.02 -17.66
N TRP A 510 10.95 30.78 -17.84
CA TRP A 510 10.43 29.60 -17.13
C TRP A 510 11.52 28.69 -16.56
N GLY A 511 12.79 28.99 -16.82
CA GLY A 511 13.91 28.15 -16.36
C GLY A 511 14.05 28.06 -14.84
N HIS A 512 13.40 28.96 -14.10
CA HIS A 512 13.42 29.03 -12.64
C HIS A 512 12.27 28.26 -11.96
N ILE A 513 11.22 27.85 -12.70
CA ILE A 513 9.97 27.31 -12.12
C ILE A 513 10.23 26.15 -11.16
N LEU A 514 11.02 25.14 -11.58
CA LEU A 514 11.27 23.96 -10.74
C LEU A 514 12.07 24.29 -9.47
N GLN A 515 13.05 25.20 -9.59
CA GLN A 515 13.88 25.61 -8.47
C GLN A 515 13.06 26.41 -7.46
N VAL A 516 12.30 27.40 -7.93
CA VAL A 516 11.43 28.23 -7.08
C VAL A 516 10.40 27.36 -6.37
N TYR A 517 9.72 26.46 -7.09
CA TYR A 517 8.77 25.54 -6.47
C TYR A 517 9.40 24.73 -5.33
N PHE A 518 10.54 24.08 -5.61
CA PHE A 518 11.21 23.21 -4.64
C PHE A 518 11.74 23.98 -3.43
N ASP A 519 12.43 25.11 -3.66
CA ASP A 519 12.99 25.90 -2.57
C ASP A 519 11.91 26.57 -1.72
N THR A 520 10.83 27.06 -2.34
CA THR A 520 9.69 27.59 -1.58
C THR A 520 9.06 26.49 -0.73
N LEU A 521 8.74 25.33 -1.30
CA LEU A 521 8.12 24.23 -0.54
C LEU A 521 9.00 23.81 0.65
N LYS A 522 10.28 23.55 0.40
CA LYS A 522 11.27 23.19 1.42
C LYS A 522 11.41 24.27 2.49
N GLY A 523 11.42 25.55 2.10
CA GLY A 523 11.48 26.69 3.02
C GLY A 523 10.25 26.77 3.93
N GLU A 524 9.05 26.63 3.37
CA GLU A 524 7.80 26.66 4.15
C GLU A 524 7.71 25.48 5.13
N VAL A 525 8.07 24.28 4.70
CA VAL A 525 8.07 23.09 5.57
C VAL A 525 9.08 23.25 6.71
N LYS A 526 10.25 23.85 6.44
CA LYS A 526 11.23 24.14 7.49
C LYS A 526 10.69 25.16 8.51
N LEU A 527 10.07 26.24 8.04
CA LEU A 527 9.47 27.24 8.93
C LEU A 527 8.40 26.60 9.83
N ASP A 528 7.52 25.77 9.28
CA ASP A 528 6.47 25.11 10.07
C ASP A 528 7.08 24.27 11.21
N LYS A 529 8.13 23.48 10.92
CA LYS A 529 8.86 22.71 11.94
C LYS A 529 9.47 23.57 13.04
N ASP A 530 10.12 24.67 12.66
CA ASP A 530 10.80 25.57 13.60
C ASP A 530 9.81 26.28 14.53
N PHE A 531 8.59 26.56 14.05
CA PHE A 531 7.51 27.18 14.83
C PHE A 531 6.63 26.17 15.58
N GLY A 532 6.99 24.89 15.61
CA GLY A 532 6.23 23.83 16.27
C GLY A 532 4.96 23.41 15.52
N GLY A 533 4.75 23.91 14.30
CA GLY A 533 3.79 23.38 13.35
C GLY A 533 4.27 22.04 12.79
N PHE A 534 3.32 21.15 12.53
CA PHE A 534 3.47 19.80 12.00
C PHE A 534 4.85 19.14 12.27
N ARG A 535 5.01 18.50 13.45
CA ARG A 535 6.06 17.49 13.61
C ARG A 535 5.53 16.19 13.01
N PRO A 536 6.08 15.67 11.90
CA PRO A 536 5.85 14.27 11.54
C PRO A 536 6.23 13.47 12.79
N ARG A 537 5.28 12.69 13.34
CA ARG A 537 5.54 11.95 14.57
C ARG A 537 6.80 11.11 14.32
N PRO A 538 7.92 11.37 15.01
CA PRO A 538 8.94 10.35 15.08
C PRO A 538 8.22 9.11 15.61
N ARG A 539 8.46 7.93 15.05
CA ARG A 539 8.23 6.74 15.87
C ARG A 539 9.11 6.96 17.09
N LYS A 540 8.50 7.23 18.25
CA LYS A 540 9.22 7.10 19.51
C LYS A 540 9.65 5.64 19.51
N ASP A 541 10.91 5.41 19.20
CA ASP A 541 11.54 4.14 19.46
C ASP A 541 11.71 4.14 20.97
N ASP A 542 10.85 3.38 21.65
CA ASP A 542 10.83 3.22 23.11
C ASP A 542 12.06 2.40 23.54
N ASP A 543 13.27 2.93 23.31
CA ASP A 543 14.54 2.23 23.58
C ASP A 543 14.94 2.28 25.08
N ASP A 544 14.07 2.74 26.00
CA ASP A 544 14.41 2.94 27.42
C ASP A 544 13.43 2.31 28.44
N ASP A 545 12.92 1.09 28.23
CA ASP A 545 12.25 0.37 29.33
C ASP A 545 12.45 -1.16 29.28
N ASP A 546 13.71 -1.60 29.26
CA ASP A 546 14.07 -2.91 29.81
C ASP A 546 14.21 -2.75 31.34
N GLY A 547 13.08 -2.55 32.00
CA GLY A 547 12.95 -2.56 33.46
C GLY A 547 13.24 -3.95 34.02
N ASP A 548 14.41 -4.05 34.65
CA ASP A 548 14.88 -5.13 35.52
C ASP A 548 13.84 -5.42 36.62
N ASP A 549 13.38 -6.67 36.69
CA ASP A 549 12.44 -7.18 37.70
C ASP A 549 13.10 -7.15 39.10
N GLY A 550 12.90 -6.05 39.82
CA GLY A 550 13.20 -5.93 41.24
C GLY A 550 11.94 -6.13 42.09
N ASP A 551 11.87 -7.26 42.78
CA ASP A 551 10.96 -7.57 43.88
C ASP A 551 10.79 -6.37 44.84
N ASP A 552 9.56 -6.03 45.21
CA ASP A 552 9.23 -5.65 46.59
C ASP A 552 7.72 -5.77 46.87
N GLU A 553 7.44 -6.42 48.00
CA GLU A 553 6.14 -6.72 48.56
C GLU A 553 5.47 -5.50 49.24
N ASP A 554 4.16 -5.69 49.50
CA ASP A 554 3.35 -5.12 50.59
C ASP A 554 2.74 -3.71 50.49
N GLY A 555 1.40 -3.70 50.55
CA GLY A 555 0.72 -2.99 51.64
C GLY A 555 -0.57 -2.22 51.31
N GLY A 556 -1.73 -2.78 51.72
CA GLY A 556 -2.97 -2.10 52.21
C GLY A 556 -3.70 -1.14 51.24
N GLY A 557 -4.97 -1.30 50.89
CA GLY A 557 -6.15 -1.55 51.74
C GLY A 557 -6.83 -0.20 52.05
N ASP A 558 -8.01 0.08 51.49
CA ASP A 558 -9.17 0.69 52.21
C ASP A 558 -10.45 0.79 51.33
N GLU A 559 -11.58 0.87 52.02
CA GLU A 559 -12.98 0.69 51.63
C GLU A 559 -13.67 1.91 50.96
N GLY A 560 -14.83 1.68 50.30
CA GLY A 560 -15.61 2.63 49.46
C GLY A 560 -16.37 3.76 50.21
N PRO A 561 -17.64 4.12 49.91
CA PRO A 561 -18.54 3.80 48.78
C PRO A 561 -19.33 5.04 48.22
N GLY A 562 -20.29 4.82 47.29
CA GLY A 562 -21.44 5.73 47.03
C GLY A 562 -21.85 5.80 45.54
N ASP A 563 -22.94 5.19 45.07
CA ASP A 563 -24.36 5.57 45.25
C ASP A 563 -24.74 6.87 44.51
N GLY A 564 -25.62 6.76 43.49
CA GLY A 564 -26.36 7.90 42.95
C GLY A 564 -27.03 7.70 41.57
N SER A 565 -28.15 6.96 41.51
CA SER A 565 -29.26 7.20 40.55
C SER A 565 -30.31 8.10 41.26
N PRO A 566 -31.41 8.68 40.67
CA PRO A 566 -32.17 8.41 39.41
C PRO A 566 -32.67 9.77 38.76
N PRO A 567 -33.78 9.94 37.96
CA PRO A 567 -34.86 9.01 37.54
C PRO A 567 -35.41 9.07 36.09
N ASP A 568 -36.24 8.05 35.80
CA ASP A 568 -37.22 7.89 34.70
C ASP A 568 -38.36 8.94 34.73
N THR A 569 -38.98 9.36 33.61
CA THR A 569 -40.18 8.79 32.92
C THR A 569 -40.81 9.89 31.99
N PRO A 570 -41.84 9.65 31.12
CA PRO A 570 -42.11 8.57 30.15
C PRO A 570 -42.72 9.15 28.81
N PRO A 571 -43.60 8.49 28.02
CA PRO A 571 -43.46 8.39 26.55
C PRO A 571 -44.42 9.29 25.74
N GLY A 572 -44.04 9.60 24.50
CA GLY A 572 -44.85 10.38 23.55
C GLY A 572 -44.98 9.69 22.19
N ASP A 573 -46.21 9.39 21.84
CA ASP A 573 -46.73 8.68 20.67
C ASP A 573 -46.83 9.57 19.41
N GLY A 574 -46.64 8.95 18.24
CA GLY A 574 -47.29 9.29 16.97
C GLY A 574 -46.83 10.52 16.16
N GLY A 575 -46.63 10.33 14.85
CA GLY A 575 -46.85 11.41 13.88
C GLY A 575 -46.01 11.37 12.60
N ASP A 576 -46.60 10.83 11.53
CA ASP A 576 -46.26 11.05 10.13
C ASP A 576 -45.98 12.53 9.79
N GLY A 577 -45.09 12.75 8.81
CA GLY A 577 -45.35 13.73 7.76
C GLY A 577 -44.27 14.77 7.50
N GLY A 578 -43.82 14.80 6.24
CA GLY A 578 -43.48 16.04 5.53
C GLY A 578 -42.08 16.57 5.76
N GLY A 579 -41.17 16.21 4.86
CA GLY A 579 -39.99 17.04 4.61
C GLY A 579 -40.42 18.36 3.97
N ASP A 580 -39.84 19.45 4.46
CA ASP A 580 -39.68 20.68 3.69
C ASP A 580 -38.24 21.18 3.90
N PRO A 581 -37.56 21.63 2.83
CA PRO A 581 -36.22 22.18 2.88
C PRO A 581 -36.31 23.69 3.13
N ASP A 582 -35.49 24.23 4.03
CA ASP A 582 -34.94 25.58 3.99
C ASP A 582 -34.41 25.96 5.39
N ASP A 583 -33.08 25.92 5.54
CA ASP A 583 -32.40 26.77 6.52
C ASP A 583 -31.05 27.24 5.95
N PRO A 584 -30.98 28.42 5.32
CA PRO A 584 -29.77 28.99 4.78
C PRO A 584 -29.20 30.04 5.74
N GLU A 585 -28.72 29.66 6.92
CA GLU A 585 -28.05 30.62 7.81
C GLU A 585 -26.99 30.01 8.73
N ALA A 586 -25.92 29.45 8.14
CA ALA A 586 -24.67 29.17 8.86
C ALA A 586 -23.44 29.20 7.94
N ALA A 587 -23.28 30.28 7.17
CA ALA A 587 -22.07 30.52 6.37
C ALA A 587 -21.57 31.95 6.61
N ASN A 588 -20.81 32.15 7.69
CA ASN A 588 -19.74 33.14 7.80
C ASN A 588 -19.22 33.21 9.25
N SER A 589 -18.18 32.42 9.52
CA SER A 589 -17.17 32.80 10.52
C SER A 589 -15.81 32.42 9.94
N ALA A 590 -15.11 33.41 9.42
CA ALA A 590 -13.70 33.27 9.10
C ALA A 590 -12.94 32.91 10.39
N PRO A 591 -12.17 31.81 10.43
CA PRO A 591 -11.35 31.52 11.59
C PRO A 591 -10.17 32.50 11.63
N ARG A 592 -9.98 33.13 12.80
CA ARG A 592 -8.74 33.83 13.14
C ARG A 592 -7.58 32.82 13.20
N PRO A 593 -6.35 33.22 12.85
CA PRO A 593 -5.24 32.29 12.64
C PRO A 593 -4.74 31.75 13.97
N THR A 594 -5.01 30.49 14.27
CA THR A 594 -4.32 29.73 15.31
C THR A 594 -3.18 28.96 14.65
N GLY A 595 -1.95 29.41 14.93
CA GLY A 595 -0.68 29.06 14.30
C GLY A 595 -0.41 27.58 14.09
N GLY A 596 -0.35 27.20 12.82
CA GLY A 596 0.12 25.93 12.27
C GLY A 596 -0.36 25.84 10.82
N PHE A 597 0.47 26.23 9.85
CA PHE A 597 0.11 26.15 8.44
C PHE A 597 0.29 24.69 8.00
N GLY A 598 -0.80 23.93 7.91
CA GLY A 598 -0.72 22.53 7.48
C GLY A 598 -0.02 22.35 6.12
N PRO A 599 0.41 21.12 5.77
CA PRO A 599 1.19 20.85 4.56
C PRO A 599 0.62 21.44 3.26
N GLN A 600 -0.71 21.58 3.17
CA GLN A 600 -1.37 22.17 2.00
C GLN A 600 -1.02 23.65 1.78
N ALA A 601 -0.87 24.45 2.84
CA ALA A 601 -0.55 25.87 2.67
C ALA A 601 0.86 26.09 2.13
N ALA A 602 1.83 25.27 2.57
CA ALA A 602 3.19 25.24 2.04
C ALA A 602 3.21 24.86 0.55
N LEU A 603 2.43 23.84 0.20
CA LEU A 603 2.21 23.39 -1.16
C LEU A 603 1.62 24.51 -2.03
N ASP A 604 0.52 25.13 -1.62
CA ASP A 604 -0.15 26.20 -2.37
C ASP A 604 0.78 27.39 -2.61
N LYS A 605 1.53 27.79 -1.58
CA LYS A 605 2.52 28.87 -1.68
C LYS A 605 3.64 28.53 -2.66
N ALA A 606 4.13 27.29 -2.66
CA ALA A 606 5.14 26.84 -3.61
C ALA A 606 4.66 26.91 -5.07
N VAL A 607 3.43 26.48 -5.36
CA VAL A 607 2.85 26.60 -6.72
C VAL A 607 2.64 28.06 -7.09
N ASN A 608 2.09 28.87 -6.18
CA ASN A 608 1.82 30.26 -6.48
C ASN A 608 3.09 31.05 -6.76
N GLU A 609 4.15 30.85 -5.96
CA GLU A 609 5.43 31.53 -6.17
C GLU A 609 6.12 31.07 -7.46
N ALA A 610 6.10 29.77 -7.75
CA ALA A 610 6.72 29.21 -8.95
C ALA A 610 6.07 29.68 -10.26
N PHE A 611 4.79 30.05 -10.23
CA PHE A 611 4.01 30.40 -11.43
C PHE A 611 3.44 31.84 -11.40
N LYS A 612 3.86 32.70 -10.48
CA LYS A 612 3.26 34.03 -10.26
C LYS A 612 3.24 34.95 -11.49
N ASP A 613 4.25 34.84 -12.36
CA ASP A 613 4.44 35.70 -13.54
C ASP A 613 4.26 34.92 -14.87
N VAL A 614 3.67 33.72 -14.81
CA VAL A 614 3.51 32.87 -15.98
C VAL A 614 2.27 33.28 -16.78
N ASP A 615 2.49 33.71 -18.03
CA ASP A 615 1.45 33.75 -19.06
C ASP A 615 1.07 32.30 -19.42
N TRP A 616 -0.08 31.84 -18.92
CA TRP A 616 -0.52 30.46 -19.05
C TRP A 616 -0.80 30.05 -20.49
N ASP A 617 -1.31 30.95 -21.32
CA ASP A 617 -1.61 30.65 -22.72
C ASP A 617 -0.31 30.46 -23.51
N GLU A 618 0.67 31.36 -23.33
CA GLU A 618 1.99 31.22 -23.96
C GLU A 618 2.72 29.97 -23.44
N PHE A 619 2.67 29.71 -22.13
CA PHE A 619 3.34 28.58 -21.51
C PHE A 619 2.76 27.24 -21.98
N GLU A 620 1.43 27.12 -22.02
CA GLU A 620 0.76 25.90 -22.46
C GLU A 620 0.96 25.64 -23.96
N GLU A 621 0.86 26.66 -24.80
CA GLU A 621 1.19 26.57 -26.23
C GLU A 621 2.63 26.05 -26.43
N ALA A 622 3.59 26.62 -25.70
CA ALA A 622 4.99 26.22 -25.79
C ALA A 622 5.23 24.79 -25.28
N TRP A 623 4.59 24.39 -24.18
CA TRP A 623 4.65 23.03 -23.65
C TRP A 623 4.06 22.02 -24.65
N ARG A 624 2.89 22.31 -25.26
CA ARG A 624 2.28 21.44 -26.27
C ARG A 624 3.20 21.26 -27.47
N GLU A 625 3.73 22.35 -28.01
CA GLU A 625 4.63 22.32 -29.16
C GLU A 625 5.94 21.61 -28.85
N GLY A 626 6.49 21.82 -27.65
CA GLY A 626 7.67 21.10 -27.15
C GLY A 626 7.42 19.59 -27.06
N THR A 627 6.27 19.19 -26.52
CA THR A 627 5.88 17.79 -26.33
C THR A 627 5.62 17.08 -27.66
N LYS A 628 5.00 17.75 -28.64
CA LYS A 628 4.81 17.19 -29.99
C LYS A 628 6.14 16.94 -30.72
N ARG A 629 7.12 17.83 -30.54
CA ARG A 629 8.44 17.77 -31.22
C ARG A 629 9.45 16.87 -30.51
N GLY A 630 9.26 16.62 -29.22
CA GLY A 630 10.06 15.66 -28.46
C GLY A 630 10.01 14.28 -29.10
N LYS A 631 11.18 13.64 -29.25
CA LYS A 631 11.27 12.26 -29.75
C LYS A 631 10.55 11.33 -28.79
#